data_AF-A0A816H981-F1
#
_entry.id   AF-A0A816H981-F1
#
_cell.length_a   1.000
_cell.length_b   1.000
_cell.length_c   1.000
_cell.angle_alpha   90.00
_cell.angle_beta   90.00
_cell.angle_gamma   90.00
#
_symmetry.space_group_name_H-M   'P 1'
#
loop_
_entity.id
_entity.type
_entity.pdbx_description
1 polymer ?
#
loop_
_entity_poly.entity_id
_entity_poly.type
_entity_poly.pdbx_seq_one_letter_code
_entity_poly.pdbx_strand_id
1 'polypeptide(L)'
;LNLFRNRSTNPEKLRQQILSTRLYLITFLILLFIIILYTSLEKKIRTETIVLKNLNHYKQLQNLYPNSLTCPCVRIAIEYKQFIQINPVFHPVCSSDFVTQEWFHFLYHTDNEEEQRFLFLVSAQFQVLSYLCNLTKETLDNNLMELHSKKLITVNLIKKSTPRRFKRSLDVISGIIHGNFFITFPQTNWKFTSYNVAEGSPYYTNPLTYKNNSCTCGTSSKCTETSKIDGLLIGCYPLESLLQSSLKCLYNQTCLTSIKELTKNNDSFEILSTNNQLYSIDETVQQIVDRLFVIDWSINQSYYEEYFKQCHPTL
;
A
#
# COMPACT_ATOMS: atom_id res chain seq x y z
N LEU A 1 -44.67 -53.30 -52.99
CA LEU A 1 -43.69 -53.47 -51.90
C LEU A 1 -44.44 -53.77 -50.61
N ASN A 2 -44.09 -54.84 -49.88
CA ASN A 2 -44.66 -55.18 -48.58
C ASN A 2 -43.51 -55.54 -47.64
N LEU A 3 -43.09 -54.58 -46.81
CA LEU A 3 -41.94 -54.71 -45.90
C LEU A 3 -42.28 -55.58 -44.68
N PHE A 4 -43.56 -55.69 -44.32
CA PHE A 4 -44.05 -56.43 -43.15
C PHE A 4 -44.66 -57.79 -43.53
N ARG A 5 -44.18 -58.40 -44.62
CA ARG A 5 -44.71 -59.66 -45.16
C ARG A 5 -44.47 -60.82 -44.18
N ASN A 6 -45.52 -61.57 -43.85
CA ASN A 6 -45.46 -62.84 -43.11
C ASN A 6 -46.16 -63.96 -43.93
N ARG A 7 -45.96 -65.24 -43.58
CA ARG A 7 -46.52 -66.44 -44.25
C ARG A 7 -48.05 -66.63 -44.13
N SER A 8 -48.77 -65.62 -43.64
CA SER A 8 -50.24 -65.68 -43.46
C SER A 8 -50.97 -65.55 -44.81
N THR A 9 -51.89 -66.46 -45.10
CA THR A 9 -52.74 -66.49 -46.31
C THR A 9 -54.06 -65.73 -46.16
N ASN A 10 -54.34 -65.14 -44.99
CA ASN A 10 -55.56 -64.35 -44.76
C ASN A 10 -55.53 -63.02 -45.58
N PRO A 11 -56.53 -62.77 -46.44
CA PRO A 11 -56.56 -61.60 -47.33
C PRO A 11 -56.64 -60.26 -46.59
N GLU A 12 -57.29 -60.20 -45.42
CA GLU A 12 -57.35 -58.98 -44.61
C GLU A 12 -55.98 -58.63 -44.00
N LYS A 13 -55.26 -59.64 -43.52
CA LYS A 13 -53.90 -59.47 -42.99
C LYS A 13 -52.94 -58.99 -44.08
N LEU A 14 -53.06 -59.51 -45.31
CA LEU A 14 -52.24 -59.06 -46.43
C LEU A 14 -52.52 -57.59 -46.78
N ARG A 15 -53.78 -57.16 -46.77
CA ARG A 15 -54.18 -55.77 -46.99
C ARG A 15 -53.62 -54.84 -45.91
N GLN A 16 -53.69 -55.24 -44.64
CA GLN A 16 -53.11 -54.49 -43.52
C GLN A 16 -51.58 -54.35 -43.63
N GLN A 17 -50.88 -55.40 -44.04
CA GLN A 17 -49.42 -55.37 -44.24
C GLN A 17 -48.99 -54.39 -45.35
N ILE A 18 -49.70 -54.38 -46.47
CA ILE A 18 -49.44 -53.44 -47.57
C ILE A 18 -49.73 -52.00 -47.13
N LEU A 19 -50.83 -51.77 -46.40
CA LEU A 19 -51.20 -50.45 -45.90
C LEU A 19 -50.19 -49.93 -44.87
N SER A 20 -49.77 -50.79 -43.94
CA SER A 20 -48.72 -50.50 -42.95
C SER A 20 -47.37 -50.23 -43.61
N THR A 21 -47.00 -50.97 -44.65
CA THR A 21 -45.79 -50.72 -45.44
C THR A 21 -45.83 -49.33 -46.10
N ARG A 22 -46.96 -48.95 -46.70
CA ARG A 22 -47.13 -47.63 -47.32
C ARG A 22 -47.08 -46.51 -46.28
N LEU A 23 -47.76 -46.69 -45.15
CA LEU A 23 -47.76 -45.73 -44.04
C LEU A 23 -46.33 -45.54 -43.47
N TYR A 24 -45.60 -46.65 -43.28
CA TYR A 24 -44.21 -46.63 -42.82
C TYR A 24 -43.28 -45.90 -43.79
N LEU A 25 -43.38 -46.17 -45.10
CA LEU A 25 -42.55 -45.49 -46.09
C LEU A 25 -42.87 -43.99 -46.17
N ILE A 26 -44.15 -43.61 -46.12
CA ILE A 26 -44.56 -42.20 -46.13
C ILE A 26 -44.05 -41.49 -44.88
N THR A 27 -44.26 -42.07 -43.69
CA THR A 27 -43.78 -41.49 -42.43
C THR A 27 -42.25 -41.40 -42.38
N PHE A 28 -41.54 -42.41 -42.89
CA PHE A 28 -40.08 -42.40 -42.99
C PHE A 28 -39.58 -41.28 -43.91
N LEU A 29 -40.19 -41.09 -45.07
CA LEU A 29 -39.84 -40.01 -46.00
C LEU A 29 -40.13 -38.63 -45.40
N ILE A 30 -41.25 -38.47 -44.68
CA ILE A 30 -41.58 -37.21 -43.97
C ILE A 30 -40.54 -36.92 -42.89
N LEU A 31 -40.15 -37.90 -42.09
CA LEU A 31 -39.12 -37.73 -41.05
C LEU A 31 -37.76 -37.35 -41.65
N LEU A 32 -37.36 -38.01 -42.75
CA LEU A 32 -36.15 -37.67 -43.49
C LEU A 32 -36.18 -36.23 -44.00
N PHE A 33 -37.32 -35.81 -44.57
CA PHE A 33 -37.49 -34.46 -45.08
C PHE A 33 -37.40 -33.42 -43.95
N ILE A 34 -38.03 -33.68 -42.79
CA ILE A 34 -37.94 -32.81 -41.61
C ILE A 34 -36.49 -32.66 -41.13
N ILE A 35 -35.72 -33.75 -41.08
CA ILE A 35 -34.31 -33.73 -40.66
C ILE A 35 -33.45 -32.91 -41.65
N ILE A 36 -33.66 -33.08 -42.95
CA ILE A 36 -32.93 -32.32 -43.98
C ILE A 36 -33.25 -30.83 -43.89
N LEU A 37 -34.53 -30.47 -43.71
CA LEU A 37 -34.94 -29.09 -43.53
C LEU A 37 -34.31 -28.48 -42.28
N TYR A 38 -34.39 -29.17 -41.14
CA TYR A 38 -33.83 -28.72 -39.87
C TYR A 38 -32.32 -28.44 -39.98
N THR A 39 -31.57 -29.38 -40.55
CA THR A 39 -30.11 -29.25 -40.73
C THR A 39 -29.73 -28.18 -41.75
N SER A 40 -30.57 -27.90 -42.75
CA SER A 40 -30.33 -26.83 -43.73
C SER A 40 -30.63 -25.42 -43.19
N LEU A 41 -31.60 -25.31 -42.27
CA LEU A 41 -32.07 -24.05 -41.69
C LEU A 41 -31.26 -23.63 -40.47
N GLU A 42 -30.41 -24.51 -39.94
CA GLU A 42 -29.55 -24.18 -38.82
C GLU A 42 -28.54 -23.11 -39.24
N LYS A 43 -28.70 -21.91 -38.67
CA LYS A 43 -27.81 -20.77 -38.94
C LYS A 43 -26.41 -21.13 -38.48
N LYS A 44 -25.47 -21.17 -39.42
CA LYS A 44 -24.05 -21.29 -39.09
C LYS A 44 -23.55 -19.96 -38.53
N ILE A 45 -23.14 -19.98 -37.27
CA ILE A 45 -22.41 -18.86 -36.66
C ILE A 45 -20.98 -18.91 -37.22
N ARG A 46 -20.53 -17.82 -37.84
CA ARG A 46 -19.16 -17.69 -38.32
C ARG A 46 -18.39 -16.78 -37.37
N THR A 47 -17.28 -17.28 -36.85
CA THR A 47 -16.31 -16.47 -36.11
C THR A 47 -15.36 -15.81 -37.10
N GLU A 48 -15.21 -14.50 -37.00
CA GLU A 48 -14.29 -13.70 -37.81
C GLU A 48 -13.25 -13.09 -36.87
N THR A 49 -11.96 -13.28 -37.19
CA THR A 49 -10.86 -12.75 -36.38
C THR A 49 -10.53 -11.33 -36.80
N ILE A 50 -10.51 -10.39 -35.85
CA ILE A 50 -10.25 -8.97 -36.12
C ILE A 50 -9.05 -8.52 -35.31
N VAL A 51 -8.05 -7.96 -35.98
CA VAL A 51 -6.89 -7.37 -35.29
C VAL A 51 -7.30 -6.06 -34.62
N LEU A 52 -7.23 -6.03 -33.29
CA LEU A 52 -7.46 -4.82 -32.50
C LEU A 52 -6.29 -3.85 -32.70
N LYS A 53 -6.63 -2.57 -32.98
CA LYS A 53 -5.65 -1.50 -33.24
C LYS A 53 -5.28 -0.74 -31.96
N ASN A 54 -6.26 -0.48 -31.10
CA ASN A 54 -6.10 0.26 -29.84
C ASN A 54 -7.31 0.04 -28.91
N LEU A 55 -7.23 0.56 -27.68
CA LEU A 55 -8.28 0.44 -26.67
C LEU A 55 -9.62 1.05 -27.11
N ASN A 56 -9.60 2.14 -27.88
CA ASN A 56 -10.84 2.78 -28.37
C ASN A 56 -11.55 1.92 -29.42
N HIS A 57 -10.78 1.25 -30.29
CA HIS A 57 -11.35 0.29 -31.24
C HIS A 57 -12.03 -0.87 -30.50
N TYR A 58 -11.43 -1.36 -29.42
CA TYR A 58 -12.07 -2.35 -28.54
C TYR A 58 -13.37 -1.81 -27.91
N LYS A 59 -13.34 -0.61 -27.30
CA LYS A 59 -14.54 -0.01 -26.68
C LYS A 59 -15.68 0.14 -27.68
N GLN A 60 -15.38 0.52 -28.92
CA GLN A 60 -16.36 0.62 -30.00
C GLN A 60 -16.96 -0.75 -30.35
N LEU A 61 -16.13 -1.78 -30.52
CA LEU A 61 -16.60 -3.14 -30.81
C LEU A 61 -17.40 -3.74 -29.64
N GLN A 62 -17.03 -3.44 -28.39
CA GLN A 62 -17.78 -3.87 -27.21
C GLN A 62 -19.19 -3.26 -27.16
N ASN A 63 -19.34 -2.01 -27.60
CA ASN A 63 -20.65 -1.37 -27.72
C ASN A 63 -21.50 -2.00 -28.83
N LEU A 64 -20.88 -2.43 -29.94
CA LEU A 64 -21.58 -3.05 -31.07
C LEU A 64 -21.92 -4.52 -30.84
N TYR A 65 -21.08 -5.26 -30.11
CA TYR A 65 -21.17 -6.72 -29.94
C TYR A 65 -21.05 -7.18 -28.47
N PRO A 66 -21.84 -6.64 -27.53
CA PRO A 66 -21.61 -6.80 -26.09
C PRO A 66 -21.63 -8.25 -25.60
N ASN A 67 -22.43 -9.13 -26.22
CA ASN A 67 -22.65 -10.51 -25.79
C ASN A 67 -21.87 -11.56 -26.60
N SER A 68 -21.12 -11.14 -27.63
CA SER A 68 -20.44 -12.05 -28.56
C SER A 68 -18.95 -11.73 -28.77
N LEU A 69 -18.50 -10.56 -28.32
CA LEU A 69 -17.10 -10.18 -28.37
C LEU A 69 -16.29 -11.00 -27.35
N THR A 70 -15.28 -11.73 -27.82
CA THR A 70 -14.32 -12.43 -26.96
C THR A 70 -12.91 -11.92 -27.25
N CYS A 71 -12.25 -11.33 -26.26
CA CYS A 71 -10.89 -10.80 -26.39
C CYS A 71 -9.94 -11.52 -25.43
N PRO A 72 -9.55 -12.77 -25.73
CA PRO A 72 -8.51 -13.42 -24.95
C PRO A 72 -7.19 -12.65 -25.09
N CYS A 73 -6.50 -12.51 -23.96
CA CYS A 73 -5.15 -12.00 -23.93
C CYS A 73 -4.19 -13.04 -24.54
N VAL A 74 -3.33 -12.65 -25.47
CA VAL A 74 -2.33 -13.58 -26.04
C VAL A 74 -1.31 -13.99 -24.98
N ARG A 75 -0.98 -13.08 -24.06
CA ARG A 75 -0.11 -13.37 -22.93
C ARG A 75 -0.91 -13.91 -21.75
N ILE A 76 -0.56 -15.13 -21.32
CA ILE A 76 -1.15 -15.78 -20.13
C ILE A 76 -0.76 -15.06 -18.83
N ALA A 77 0.38 -14.36 -18.82
CA ALA A 77 0.80 -13.54 -17.70
C ALA A 77 1.65 -12.35 -18.15
N ILE A 78 1.42 -11.19 -17.51
CA ILE A 78 2.13 -9.94 -17.76
C ILE A 78 2.66 -9.44 -16.41
N GLU A 79 3.95 -9.12 -16.37
CA GLU A 79 4.59 -8.55 -15.18
C GLU A 79 4.13 -7.11 -14.98
N TYR A 80 3.90 -6.71 -13.72
CA TYR A 80 3.41 -5.37 -13.40
C TYR A 80 4.30 -4.25 -13.94
N LYS A 81 5.62 -4.44 -13.97
CA LYS A 81 6.57 -3.45 -14.48
C LYS A 81 6.32 -3.05 -15.94
N GLN A 82 5.59 -3.86 -16.72
CA GLN A 82 5.34 -3.60 -18.13
C GLN A 82 4.19 -2.62 -18.38
N PHE A 83 3.34 -2.36 -17.38
CA PHE A 83 2.14 -1.53 -17.56
C PHE A 83 1.76 -0.69 -16.34
N ILE A 84 2.33 -0.94 -15.17
CA ILE A 84 2.13 -0.11 -13.97
C ILE A 84 3.44 0.58 -13.63
N GLN A 85 3.36 1.89 -13.46
CA GLN A 85 4.40 2.70 -12.86
C GLN A 85 3.81 3.40 -11.63
N ILE A 86 4.38 3.13 -10.46
CA ILE A 86 3.99 3.71 -9.17
C ILE A 86 5.12 4.60 -8.69
N ASN A 87 4.86 5.90 -8.57
CA ASN A 87 5.81 6.88 -8.06
C ASN A 87 5.22 7.48 -6.77
N PRO A 88 5.61 7.01 -5.57
CA PRO A 88 5.13 7.56 -4.32
C PRO A 88 5.63 9.00 -4.15
N VAL A 89 4.71 9.90 -3.78
CA VAL A 89 5.04 11.28 -3.39
C VAL A 89 5.20 11.29 -1.87
N PHE A 90 6.40 11.58 -1.41
CA PHE A 90 6.73 11.60 0.02
C PHE A 90 6.37 12.93 0.69
N HIS A 91 6.14 12.87 1.99
CA HIS A 91 5.91 14.02 2.84
C HIS A 91 7.14 14.95 2.79
N PRO A 92 6.97 16.28 2.65
CA PRO A 92 8.07 17.22 2.41
C PRO A 92 9.20 17.17 3.44
N VAL A 93 8.90 16.78 4.68
CA VAL A 93 9.92 16.61 5.73
C VAL A 93 11.03 15.63 5.36
N CYS A 94 10.74 14.60 4.55
CA CYS A 94 11.73 13.60 4.15
C CYS A 94 12.70 14.09 3.05
N SER A 95 12.54 15.33 2.60
CA SER A 95 13.43 16.01 1.64
C SER A 95 13.85 17.40 2.11
N SER A 96 13.51 17.78 3.35
CA SER A 96 13.87 19.06 3.94
C SER A 96 15.17 19.02 4.72
N ASP A 97 15.69 20.19 5.07
CA ASP A 97 16.89 20.33 5.90
C ASP A 97 16.74 19.68 7.27
N PHE A 98 15.52 19.54 7.81
CA PHE A 98 15.23 18.98 9.13
C PHE A 98 15.61 17.51 9.31
N VAL A 99 15.97 16.81 8.23
CA VAL A 99 16.44 15.41 8.27
C VAL A 99 17.93 15.28 7.91
N THR A 100 18.66 16.40 7.86
CA THR A 100 20.08 16.47 7.50
C THR A 100 21.00 16.64 8.71
N GLN A 101 22.29 16.36 8.51
CA GLN A 101 23.31 16.54 9.55
C GLN A 101 23.49 18.01 9.95
N GLU A 102 23.27 18.95 9.04
CA GLU A 102 23.36 20.39 9.30
C GLU A 102 22.34 20.80 10.36
N TRP A 103 21.10 20.34 10.25
CA TRP A 103 20.07 20.55 11.26
C TRP A 103 20.41 19.88 12.60
N PHE A 104 20.95 18.66 12.58
CA PHE A 104 21.32 17.99 13.84
C PHE A 104 22.43 18.73 14.56
N HIS A 105 23.44 19.20 13.82
CA HIS A 105 24.56 19.98 14.36
C HIS A 105 24.10 21.34 14.89
N PHE A 106 23.18 22.00 14.19
CA PHE A 106 22.53 23.23 14.66
C PHE A 106 21.91 23.06 16.05
N LEU A 107 21.28 21.90 16.31
CA LEU A 107 20.69 21.56 17.61
C LEU A 107 21.71 21.16 18.69
N TYR A 108 23.02 21.09 18.41
CA TYR A 108 24.05 20.75 19.41
C TYR A 108 24.74 21.97 20.03
N HIS A 109 24.50 23.17 19.51
CA HIS A 109 25.17 24.38 19.97
C HIS A 109 24.34 25.08 21.05
N THR A 110 24.80 25.10 22.29
CA THR A 110 24.36 26.06 23.33
C THR A 110 25.34 26.05 24.51
N ASP A 111 25.50 27.20 25.16
CA ASP A 111 26.33 27.35 26.36
C ASP A 111 25.56 27.07 27.67
N ASN A 112 24.26 26.77 27.59
CA ASN A 112 23.41 26.52 28.77
C ASN A 112 23.18 25.01 28.95
N GLU A 113 23.66 24.45 30.07
CA GLU A 113 23.57 23.00 30.36
C GLU A 113 22.13 22.45 30.35
N GLU A 114 21.15 23.23 30.81
CA GLU A 114 19.74 22.78 30.83
C GLU A 114 19.16 22.74 29.40
N GLU A 115 19.46 23.76 28.59
CA GLU A 115 19.08 23.82 27.18
C GLU A 115 19.82 22.75 26.37
N GLN A 116 21.07 22.46 26.72
CA GLN A 116 21.88 21.47 26.01
C GLN A 116 21.25 20.09 26.09
N ARG A 117 20.77 19.68 27.28
CA ARG A 117 20.08 18.39 27.45
C ARG A 117 18.78 18.34 26.66
N PHE A 118 18.02 19.44 26.65
CA PHE A 118 16.79 19.54 25.87
C PHE A 118 17.08 19.45 24.36
N LEU A 119 18.00 20.24 23.85
CA LEU A 119 18.34 20.29 22.43
C LEU A 119 19.00 18.98 21.95
N PHE A 120 19.76 18.30 22.82
CA PHE A 120 20.23 16.93 22.56
C PHE A 120 19.06 15.98 22.29
N LEU A 121 18.01 16.04 23.11
CA LEU A 121 16.82 15.20 22.95
C LEU A 121 16.08 15.53 21.65
N VAL A 122 15.93 16.82 21.35
CA VAL A 122 15.32 17.28 20.10
C VAL A 122 16.14 16.76 18.90
N SER A 123 17.47 16.89 18.94
CA SER A 123 18.37 16.36 17.90
C SER A 123 18.19 14.84 17.71
N ALA A 124 18.11 14.07 18.80
CA ALA A 124 17.86 12.64 18.73
C ALA A 124 16.51 12.31 18.08
N GLN A 125 15.46 13.09 18.32
CA GLN A 125 14.17 12.92 17.67
C GLN A 125 14.24 13.18 16.16
N PHE A 126 14.94 14.24 15.73
CA PHE A 126 15.12 14.53 14.30
C PHE A 126 16.01 13.50 13.59
N GLN A 127 17.00 12.93 14.28
CA GLN A 127 17.77 11.79 13.77
C GLN A 127 16.88 10.55 13.57
N VAL A 128 16.01 10.25 14.54
CA VAL A 128 15.01 9.17 14.39
C VAL A 128 14.06 9.46 13.24
N LEU A 129 13.61 10.69 13.06
CA LEU A 129 12.77 11.11 11.94
C LEU A 129 13.46 10.87 10.59
N SER A 130 14.73 11.26 10.48
CA SER A 130 15.56 11.01 9.28
C SER A 130 15.71 9.52 9.00
N TYR A 131 15.99 8.72 10.03
CA TYR A 131 16.06 7.27 9.90
C TYR A 131 14.73 6.66 9.42
N LEU A 132 13.61 7.11 9.98
CA LEU A 132 12.27 6.67 9.55
C LEU A 132 12.00 7.02 8.08
N CYS A 133 12.36 8.23 7.64
CA CYS A 133 12.23 8.64 6.25
C CYS A 133 13.04 7.73 5.30
N ASN A 134 14.30 7.45 5.63
CA ASN A 134 15.18 6.61 4.81
C ASN A 134 14.72 5.16 4.78
N LEU A 135 14.44 4.58 5.95
CA LEU A 135 13.96 3.21 6.08
C LEU A 135 12.65 3.01 5.32
N THR A 136 11.80 4.02 5.30
CA THR A 136 10.53 3.97 4.58
C THR A 136 10.73 4.00 3.06
N LYS A 137 11.60 4.87 2.55
CA LYS A 137 11.97 4.90 1.12
C LYS A 137 12.52 3.54 0.68
N GLU A 138 13.49 3.01 1.42
CA GLU A 138 14.09 1.70 1.13
C GLU A 138 13.06 0.56 1.19
N THR A 139 12.20 0.56 2.21
CA THR A 139 11.12 -0.44 2.33
C THR A 139 10.18 -0.37 1.14
N LEU A 140 9.82 0.83 0.68
CA LEU A 140 8.94 1.00 -0.47
C LEU A 140 9.62 0.57 -1.77
N ASP A 141 10.87 0.94 -1.99
CA ASP A 141 11.65 0.54 -3.17
C ASP A 141 11.75 -0.98 -3.26
N ASN A 142 12.06 -1.65 -2.14
CA ASN A 142 12.11 -3.12 -2.07
C ASN A 142 10.75 -3.77 -2.37
N ASN A 143 9.65 -3.25 -1.82
CA ASN A 143 8.31 -3.78 -2.08
C ASN A 143 7.83 -3.50 -3.51
N LEU A 144 8.19 -2.35 -4.09
CA LEU A 144 7.89 -2.01 -5.48
C LEU A 144 8.69 -2.91 -6.43
N MET A 145 9.96 -3.17 -6.14
CA MET A 145 10.76 -4.17 -6.87
C MET A 145 10.10 -5.55 -6.85
N GLU A 146 9.64 -6.01 -5.67
CA GLU A 146 8.91 -7.28 -5.55
C GLU A 146 7.61 -7.24 -6.36
N LEU A 147 6.81 -6.18 -6.28
CA LEU A 147 5.58 -6.04 -7.08
C LEU A 147 5.87 -6.08 -8.57
N HIS A 148 6.85 -5.32 -9.02
CA HIS A 148 7.23 -5.23 -10.42
C HIS A 148 7.62 -6.60 -10.99
N SER A 149 8.12 -7.51 -10.16
CA SER A 149 8.40 -8.91 -10.51
C SER A 149 7.17 -9.83 -10.49
N LYS A 150 6.09 -9.45 -9.78
CA LYS A 150 4.86 -10.25 -9.70
C LYS A 150 4.03 -10.16 -10.98
N LYS A 151 3.34 -11.26 -11.25
CA LYS A 151 2.31 -11.39 -12.30
C LYS A 151 0.93 -11.19 -11.65
N LEU A 152 -0.02 -10.69 -12.42
CA LEU A 152 -1.29 -10.09 -11.96
C LEU A 152 -2.01 -10.78 -10.76
N ILE A 153 -1.77 -10.31 -9.53
CA ILE A 153 -2.62 -10.44 -8.32
C ILE A 153 -2.52 -9.13 -7.49
N THR A 154 -3.47 -8.21 -7.76
CA THR A 154 -3.92 -6.98 -7.06
C THR A 154 -2.94 -5.99 -6.37
N VAL A 155 -2.85 -4.75 -6.89
CA VAL A 155 -2.12 -3.57 -6.33
C VAL A 155 -2.62 -3.10 -4.95
N ASN A 156 -3.90 -3.33 -4.62
CA ASN A 156 -4.47 -2.98 -3.32
C ASN A 156 -3.80 -3.72 -2.14
N LEU A 157 -3.10 -4.82 -2.39
CA LEU A 157 -2.32 -5.51 -1.36
C LEU A 157 -1.17 -4.65 -0.83
N ILE A 158 -0.49 -3.85 -1.65
CA ILE A 158 0.68 -3.05 -1.20
C ILE A 158 0.22 -1.88 -0.34
N LYS A 159 -0.76 -1.11 -0.84
CA LYS A 159 -1.32 0.05 -0.11
C LYS A 159 -1.79 -0.33 1.30
N LYS A 160 -2.21 -1.58 1.53
CA LYS A 160 -2.71 -2.06 2.82
C LYS A 160 -1.71 -2.89 3.64
N SER A 161 -0.85 -3.70 3.00
CA SER A 161 0.01 -4.64 3.72
C SER A 161 1.33 -4.02 4.17
N THR A 162 1.93 -3.15 3.36
CA THR A 162 3.24 -2.56 3.67
C THR A 162 3.19 -1.67 4.91
N PRO A 163 2.25 -0.73 5.06
CA PRO A 163 2.19 0.09 6.27
C PRO A 163 1.91 -0.74 7.53
N ARG A 164 1.06 -1.78 7.43
CA ARG A 164 0.77 -2.69 8.55
C ARG A 164 2.00 -3.49 9.00
N ARG A 165 2.80 -4.01 8.06
CA ARG A 165 4.04 -4.75 8.38
C ARG A 165 5.08 -3.84 9.01
N PHE A 166 5.22 -2.62 8.47
CA PHE A 166 6.14 -1.62 9.00
C PHE A 166 5.78 -1.23 10.43
N LYS A 167 4.51 -0.84 10.68
CA LYS A 167 4.00 -0.53 12.01
C LYS A 167 4.25 -1.66 13.02
N ARG A 168 3.93 -2.90 12.64
CA ARG A 168 4.16 -4.06 13.51
C ARG A 168 5.65 -4.25 13.84
N SER A 169 6.54 -3.97 12.91
CA SER A 169 7.99 -4.05 13.14
C SER A 169 8.46 -2.96 14.09
N LEU A 170 7.95 -1.72 13.93
CA LEU A 170 8.21 -0.63 14.88
C LEU A 170 7.68 -0.94 16.28
N ASP A 171 6.47 -1.48 16.40
CA ASP A 171 5.89 -1.90 17.69
C ASP A 171 6.77 -2.95 18.40
N VAL A 172 7.32 -3.90 17.63
CA VAL A 172 8.25 -4.92 18.15
C VAL A 172 9.56 -4.29 18.61
N ILE A 173 10.17 -3.40 17.81
CA ILE A 173 11.41 -2.71 18.18
C ILE A 173 11.19 -1.91 19.47
N SER A 174 10.10 -1.14 19.56
CA SER A 174 9.74 -0.39 20.77
C SER A 174 9.57 -1.31 21.98
N GLY A 175 8.86 -2.44 21.81
CA GLY A 175 8.68 -3.46 22.84
C GLY A 175 10.00 -4.06 23.33
N ILE A 176 10.94 -4.34 22.42
CA ILE A 176 12.28 -4.85 22.76
C ILE A 176 13.08 -3.79 23.51
N ILE A 177 13.07 -2.53 23.05
CA ILE A 177 13.80 -1.44 23.70
C ILE A 177 13.32 -1.26 25.15
N HIS A 178 11.99 -1.22 25.34
CA HIS A 178 11.39 -1.04 26.66
C HIS A 178 11.60 -2.25 27.57
N GLY A 179 11.35 -3.47 27.08
CA GLY A 179 11.44 -4.70 27.87
C GLY A 179 12.85 -5.04 28.35
N ASN A 180 13.88 -4.55 27.65
CA ASN A 180 15.29 -4.72 28.05
C ASN A 180 15.84 -3.54 28.86
N PHE A 181 15.02 -2.55 29.20
CA PHE A 181 15.42 -1.37 29.98
C PHE A 181 16.67 -0.64 29.43
N PHE A 182 16.87 -0.63 28.10
CA PHE A 182 18.03 0.04 27.49
C PHE A 182 18.00 1.53 27.80
N ILE A 183 18.98 2.01 28.57
CA ILE A 183 19.09 3.41 28.98
C ILE A 183 19.40 4.26 27.74
N THR A 184 18.55 5.26 27.48
CA THR A 184 18.81 6.21 26.39
C THR A 184 20.00 7.07 26.79
N PHE A 185 20.86 7.42 25.82
CA PHE A 185 22.00 8.31 26.07
C PHE A 185 21.62 9.61 26.84
N PRO A 186 20.53 10.33 26.50
CA PRO A 186 20.11 11.52 27.27
C PRO A 186 19.41 11.20 28.60
N GLN A 187 19.38 9.93 29.01
CA GLN A 187 18.77 9.45 30.25
C GLN A 187 17.31 9.91 30.41
N THR A 188 16.54 9.84 29.33
CA THR A 188 15.13 10.27 29.28
C THR A 188 14.18 9.18 29.76
N ASN A 189 14.61 7.92 29.76
CA ASN A 189 13.86 6.81 30.33
C ASN A 189 14.32 6.45 31.74
N TRP A 190 15.63 6.36 31.96
CA TRP A 190 16.24 5.99 33.23
C TRP A 190 17.42 6.91 33.51
N LYS A 191 17.54 7.37 34.75
CA LYS A 191 18.69 8.16 35.22
C LYS A 191 19.54 7.34 36.17
N PHE A 192 20.85 7.51 36.06
CA PHE A 192 21.77 7.05 37.12
C PHE A 192 21.73 8.02 38.28
N THR A 193 21.59 7.49 39.49
CA THR A 193 21.71 8.24 40.73
C THR A 193 22.72 7.54 41.63
N SER A 194 23.64 8.31 42.20
CA SER A 194 24.45 7.85 43.32
C SER A 194 24.00 8.59 44.57
N TYR A 195 23.87 7.87 45.69
CA TYR A 195 23.56 8.47 46.98
C TYR A 195 24.83 8.96 47.72
N ASN A 196 26.02 8.50 47.32
CA ASN A 196 27.31 8.86 47.92
C ASN A 196 28.38 9.08 46.85
N VAL A 197 29.30 10.02 47.08
CA VAL A 197 30.42 10.32 46.16
C VAL A 197 31.70 9.58 46.55
N ALA A 198 31.59 8.53 47.37
CA ALA A 198 32.74 7.73 47.78
C ALA A 198 33.13 6.74 46.68
N GLU A 199 34.42 6.44 46.57
CA GLU A 199 34.95 5.43 45.66
C GLU A 199 34.30 4.05 45.95
N GLY A 200 33.78 3.40 44.91
CA GLY A 200 33.04 2.14 45.04
C GLY A 200 31.55 2.26 45.36
N SER A 201 30.99 3.48 45.40
CA SER A 201 29.54 3.66 45.62
C SER A 201 28.70 3.01 44.50
N PRO A 202 27.65 2.24 44.83
CA PRO A 202 26.78 1.65 43.82
C PRO A 202 25.95 2.72 43.12
N TYR A 203 25.85 2.60 41.79
CA TYR A 203 24.93 3.40 40.99
C TYR A 203 23.57 2.72 40.93
N TYR A 204 22.52 3.51 41.16
CA TYR A 204 21.14 3.05 41.03
C TYR A 204 20.53 3.63 39.76
N THR A 205 19.74 2.83 39.05
CA THR A 205 18.93 3.28 37.92
C THR A 205 17.52 3.58 38.41
N ASN A 206 17.08 4.81 38.22
CA ASN A 206 15.72 5.22 38.57
C ASN A 206 14.94 5.57 37.29
N PRO A 207 13.70 5.07 37.13
CA PRO A 207 12.89 5.43 35.98
C PRO A 207 12.47 6.89 36.09
N LEU A 208 12.46 7.59 34.96
CA LEU A 208 11.91 8.94 34.91
C LEU A 208 10.38 8.94 34.89
N THR A 209 9.82 10.04 35.34
CA THR A 209 8.39 10.28 35.42
C THR A 209 8.00 11.52 34.61
N TYR A 210 6.84 11.44 33.98
CA TYR A 210 6.27 12.46 33.10
C TYR A 210 4.83 12.76 33.52
N LYS A 211 4.26 13.89 33.05
CA LYS A 211 2.89 14.33 33.37
C LYS A 211 2.65 14.44 34.89
N ASN A 212 3.45 15.26 35.58
CA ASN A 212 3.35 15.46 37.02
C ASN A 212 3.31 14.14 37.81
N ASN A 213 4.25 13.24 37.53
CA ASN A 213 4.40 11.91 38.16
C ASN A 213 3.28 10.88 37.90
N SER A 214 2.33 11.16 37.01
CA SER A 214 1.27 10.19 36.68
C SER A 214 1.71 9.08 35.71
N CYS A 215 2.82 9.25 35.00
CA CYS A 215 3.35 8.26 34.05
C CYS A 215 4.83 7.99 34.33
N THR A 216 5.22 6.72 34.48
CA THR A 216 6.62 6.32 34.73
C THR A 216 7.18 5.46 33.61
N CYS A 217 8.42 5.74 33.21
CA CYS A 217 9.13 4.98 32.19
C CYS A 217 9.43 3.54 32.58
N GLY A 218 9.29 3.21 33.87
CA GLY A 218 9.38 1.84 34.38
C GLY A 218 8.15 0.99 34.04
N THR A 219 6.98 1.61 33.81
CA THR A 219 5.73 0.88 33.52
C THR A 219 5.18 1.13 32.13
N SER A 220 5.58 2.22 31.46
CA SER A 220 5.14 2.55 30.11
C SER A 220 6.23 3.25 29.32
N SER A 221 6.53 2.75 28.12
CA SER A 221 7.41 3.42 27.16
C SER A 221 6.79 4.69 26.55
N LYS A 222 5.46 4.81 26.62
CA LYS A 222 4.70 5.86 25.93
C LYS A 222 4.56 7.14 26.73
N CYS A 223 5.18 7.26 27.90
CA CYS A 223 5.08 8.47 28.70
C CYS A 223 5.73 9.65 27.97
N THR A 224 4.95 10.71 27.83
CA THR A 224 5.31 11.95 27.14
C THR A 224 4.77 13.18 27.87
N GLU A 225 5.40 14.32 27.67
CA GLU A 225 4.94 15.63 28.11
C GLU A 225 5.23 16.71 27.07
N THR A 226 4.57 17.86 27.21
CA THR A 226 4.76 19.01 26.33
C THR A 226 6.17 19.57 26.47
N SER A 227 6.78 19.91 25.34
CA SER A 227 8.12 20.52 25.32
C SER A 227 8.09 22.04 25.17
N LYS A 228 9.28 22.67 25.14
CA LYS A 228 9.44 24.10 24.81
C LYS A 228 9.14 24.42 23.34
N ILE A 229 9.11 23.41 22.47
CA ILE A 229 8.84 23.53 21.03
C ILE A 229 7.41 23.10 20.75
N ASP A 230 6.64 23.98 20.10
CA ASP A 230 5.23 23.73 19.85
C ASP A 230 5.00 22.51 18.95
N GLY A 231 4.12 21.61 19.38
CA GLY A 231 3.84 20.34 18.69
C GLY A 231 4.83 19.22 18.99
N LEU A 232 6.03 19.54 19.48
CA LEU A 232 7.01 18.55 19.88
C LEU A 232 6.78 18.13 21.34
N LEU A 233 6.76 16.83 21.57
CA LEU A 233 6.70 16.21 22.88
C LEU A 233 8.06 15.64 23.25
N ILE A 234 8.37 15.60 24.54
CA ILE A 234 9.50 14.86 25.10
C ILE A 234 8.97 13.68 25.90
N GLY A 235 9.77 12.64 26.13
CA GLY A 235 9.29 11.44 26.80
C GLY A 235 10.37 10.40 27.00
N CYS A 236 9.96 9.22 27.49
CA CYS A 236 10.90 8.14 27.84
C CYS A 236 11.87 7.82 26.71
N TYR A 237 11.34 7.67 25.49
CA TYR A 237 12.12 7.33 24.32
C TYR A 237 11.95 8.39 23.22
N PRO A 238 13.04 8.79 22.52
CA PRO A 238 12.95 9.71 21.40
C PRO A 238 11.96 9.25 20.32
N LEU A 239 11.92 7.95 20.01
CA LEU A 239 10.94 7.38 19.08
C LEU A 239 9.49 7.57 19.57
N GLU A 240 9.17 7.14 20.79
CA GLU A 240 7.80 7.21 21.33
C GLU A 240 7.29 8.65 21.47
N SER A 241 8.17 9.56 21.88
CA SER A 241 7.86 10.97 21.99
C SER A 241 7.71 11.63 20.62
N LEU A 242 8.58 11.32 19.66
CA LEU A 242 8.44 11.76 18.27
C LEU A 242 7.12 11.28 17.66
N LEU A 243 6.78 9.99 17.78
CA LEU A 243 5.56 9.42 17.21
C LEU A 243 4.29 10.10 17.73
N GLN A 244 4.28 10.54 18.99
CA GLN A 244 3.16 11.28 19.59
C GLN A 244 3.20 12.79 19.30
N SER A 245 4.33 13.30 18.79
CA SER A 245 4.50 14.72 18.43
C SER A 245 3.84 15.04 17.09
N SER A 246 3.56 16.31 16.84
CA SER A 246 3.29 16.85 15.51
C SER A 246 4.46 17.70 15.01
N LEU A 247 4.58 17.81 13.69
CA LEU A 247 5.66 18.58 13.04
C LEU A 247 5.27 20.03 12.75
N LYS A 248 4.20 20.54 13.39
CA LYS A 248 3.63 21.86 13.08
C LYS A 248 4.62 23.01 13.21
N CYS A 249 5.59 22.92 14.13
CA CYS A 249 6.64 23.94 14.28
C CYS A 249 7.42 24.17 12.97
N LEU A 250 7.63 23.12 12.17
CA LEU A 250 8.39 23.17 10.93
C LEU A 250 7.69 23.96 9.82
N TYR A 251 6.40 24.27 10.01
CA TYR A 251 5.60 25.09 9.09
C TYR A 251 5.43 26.54 9.59
N ASN A 252 6.04 26.89 10.73
CA ASN A 252 5.84 28.17 11.39
C ASN A 252 7.18 28.88 11.66
N GLN A 253 7.40 30.00 10.97
CA GLN A 253 8.64 30.78 11.08
C GLN A 253 8.91 31.28 12.52
N THR A 254 7.87 31.68 13.26
CA THR A 254 7.99 32.12 14.65
C THR A 254 8.49 30.98 15.53
N CYS A 255 8.03 29.75 15.27
CA CYS A 255 8.48 28.57 16.00
C CYS A 255 9.94 28.23 15.72
N LEU A 256 10.37 28.24 14.44
CA LEU A 256 11.79 28.07 14.08
C LEU A 256 12.68 29.16 14.71
N THR A 257 12.19 30.39 14.78
CA THR A 257 12.90 31.50 15.44
C THR A 257 13.09 31.22 16.94
N SER A 258 12.11 30.61 17.60
CA SER A 258 12.23 30.21 19.02
C SER A 258 13.32 29.12 19.21
N ILE A 259 13.46 28.18 18.26
CA ILE A 259 14.54 27.18 18.28
C ILE A 259 15.91 27.86 18.08
N LYS A 260 15.97 28.86 17.20
CA LYS A 260 17.16 29.66 16.95
C LYS A 260 17.64 30.40 18.21
N GLU A 261 16.71 30.97 18.96
CA GLU A 261 17.03 31.63 20.24
C GLU A 261 17.59 30.63 21.26
N LEU A 262 17.04 29.41 21.35
CA LEU A 262 17.53 28.36 22.24
C LEU A 262 18.94 27.85 21.87
N THR A 263 19.25 27.78 20.58
CA THR A 263 20.55 27.30 20.08
C THR A 263 21.62 28.40 20.02
N LYS A 264 21.24 29.67 20.17
CA LYS A 264 22.12 30.84 20.00
C LYS A 264 22.93 30.80 18.68
N ASN A 265 22.43 30.10 17.67
CA ASN A 265 23.10 29.92 16.39
C ASN A 265 22.44 30.82 15.32
N ASN A 266 23.21 31.29 14.35
CA ASN A 266 22.75 32.20 13.30
C ASN A 266 22.28 31.50 12.02
N ASP A 267 22.45 30.19 11.90
CA ASP A 267 22.00 29.41 10.76
C ASP A 267 20.50 29.64 10.47
N SER A 268 20.12 29.51 9.21
CA SER A 268 18.75 29.71 8.73
C SER A 268 18.28 28.47 8.02
N PHE A 269 17.09 28.00 8.39
CA PHE A 269 16.42 26.86 7.76
C PHE A 269 15.09 27.32 7.21
N GLU A 270 14.73 26.81 6.04
CA GLU A 270 13.46 27.14 5.40
C GLU A 270 12.31 26.35 6.06
N ILE A 271 11.17 27.02 6.26
CA ILE A 271 9.94 26.34 6.69
C ILE A 271 9.47 25.36 5.62
N LEU A 272 8.79 24.31 6.04
CA LEU A 272 8.10 23.42 5.13
C LEU A 272 6.96 24.16 4.40
N SER A 273 6.87 23.98 3.09
CA SER A 273 5.77 24.52 2.30
C SER A 273 4.47 23.76 2.55
N THR A 274 3.37 24.47 2.77
CA THR A 274 2.01 23.90 2.82
C THR A 274 1.45 23.74 1.41
N ASN A 275 1.80 22.64 0.73
CA ASN A 275 1.17 22.32 -0.55
C ASN A 275 -0.04 21.41 -0.36
N ASN A 276 -1.23 22.04 -0.39
CA ASN A 276 -2.55 21.46 -0.65
C ASN A 276 -3.14 20.46 0.38
N GLN A 277 -4.46 20.27 0.29
CA GLN A 277 -5.42 19.55 1.15
C GLN A 277 -5.13 18.06 1.47
N LEU A 278 -3.94 17.53 1.17
CA LEU A 278 -3.63 16.09 1.21
C LEU A 278 -3.26 15.57 2.62
N TYR A 279 -2.86 16.46 3.52
CA TYR A 279 -2.50 16.12 4.89
C TYR A 279 -2.69 17.30 5.85
N SER A 280 -2.80 17.00 7.15
CA SER A 280 -2.99 18.02 8.20
C SER A 280 -1.65 18.38 8.83
N ILE A 281 -1.40 19.67 9.07
CA ILE A 281 -0.19 20.14 9.76
C ILE A 281 -0.18 19.67 11.23
N ASP A 282 -1.37 19.46 11.81
CA ASP A 282 -1.55 18.99 13.19
C ASP A 282 -1.49 17.47 13.32
N GLU A 283 -1.28 16.74 12.23
CA GLU A 283 -1.14 15.29 12.33
C GLU A 283 0.13 14.90 13.11
N THR A 284 0.01 13.80 13.86
CA THR A 284 1.13 13.22 14.60
C THR A 284 2.10 12.53 13.66
N VAL A 285 3.37 12.44 14.05
CA VAL A 285 4.36 11.66 13.29
C VAL A 285 3.94 10.19 13.17
N GLN A 286 3.23 9.63 14.15
CA GLN A 286 2.64 8.30 14.02
C GLN A 286 1.68 8.21 12.83
N GLN A 287 0.83 9.20 12.59
CA GLN A 287 -0.09 9.21 11.45
C GLN A 287 0.67 9.33 10.12
N ILE A 288 1.76 10.08 10.09
CA ILE A 288 2.66 10.16 8.92
C ILE A 288 3.34 8.80 8.67
N VAL A 289 3.87 8.17 9.72
CA VAL A 289 4.50 6.84 9.72
C VAL A 289 3.53 5.74 9.30
N ASP A 290 2.28 5.77 9.78
CA ASP A 290 1.23 4.82 9.44
C ASP A 290 0.88 4.87 7.94
N ARG A 291 1.28 5.94 7.24
CA ARG A 291 1.15 6.12 5.78
C ARG A 291 2.49 6.00 5.05
N LEU A 292 3.55 5.54 5.72
CA LEU A 292 4.89 5.42 5.17
C LEU A 292 5.41 6.77 4.63
N PHE A 293 5.06 7.88 5.28
CA PHE A 293 5.37 9.22 4.78
C PHE A 293 4.87 9.47 3.35
N VAL A 294 3.99 8.64 2.77
CA VAL A 294 3.46 8.83 1.42
C VAL A 294 2.19 9.68 1.50
N ILE A 295 2.22 10.84 0.85
CA ILE A 295 1.08 11.76 0.77
C ILE A 295 0.20 11.48 -0.45
N ASP A 296 0.79 10.97 -1.54
CA ASP A 296 0.07 10.55 -2.73
C ASP A 296 0.76 9.36 -3.42
N TRP A 297 -0.05 8.50 -4.01
CA TRP A 297 0.43 7.39 -4.84
C TRP A 297 0.19 7.74 -6.30
N SER A 298 1.17 8.41 -6.92
CA SER A 298 1.09 8.76 -8.34
C SER A 298 1.24 7.49 -9.18
N ILE A 299 0.11 6.98 -9.66
CA ILE A 299 0.06 5.84 -10.58
C ILE A 299 -0.23 6.39 -11.96
N ASN A 300 0.56 5.98 -12.97
CA ASN A 300 0.34 6.43 -14.34
C ASN A 300 -1.10 6.10 -14.81
N GLN A 301 -1.88 7.11 -15.21
CA GLN A 301 -3.27 6.98 -15.64
C GLN A 301 -3.46 6.08 -16.88
N SER A 302 -2.40 5.87 -17.67
CA SER A 302 -2.42 5.06 -18.90
C SER A 302 -2.19 3.55 -18.67
N TYR A 303 -2.17 3.07 -17.42
CA TYR A 303 -1.86 1.66 -17.13
C TYR A 303 -2.79 0.65 -17.83
N TYR A 304 -4.04 1.02 -18.08
CA TYR A 304 -4.98 0.18 -18.85
C TYR A 304 -4.62 0.11 -20.33
N GLU A 305 -4.15 1.22 -20.92
CA GLU A 305 -3.69 1.25 -22.30
C GLU A 305 -2.42 0.43 -22.44
N GLU A 306 -1.50 0.54 -21.47
CA GLU A 306 -0.24 -0.20 -21.56
C GLU A 306 -0.45 -1.67 -21.27
N TYR A 307 -1.39 -2.01 -20.38
CA TYR A 307 -1.84 -3.40 -20.22
C TYR A 307 -2.45 -3.93 -21.53
N PHE A 308 -3.34 -3.17 -22.18
CA PHE A 308 -3.97 -3.56 -23.44
C PHE A 308 -2.92 -3.77 -24.54
N LYS A 309 -1.91 -2.90 -24.62
CA LYS A 309 -0.76 -3.06 -25.51
C LYS A 309 0.05 -4.31 -25.16
N GLN A 310 0.40 -4.56 -23.90
CA GLN A 310 1.18 -5.76 -23.55
C GLN A 310 0.39 -7.05 -23.76
N CYS A 311 -0.94 -6.98 -23.65
CA CYS A 311 -1.83 -8.10 -23.78
C CYS A 311 -1.98 -8.62 -25.22
N HIS A 312 -1.77 -7.76 -26.21
CA HIS A 312 -1.98 -8.06 -27.64
C HIS A 312 -3.26 -8.88 -27.87
N PRO A 313 -4.44 -8.38 -27.48
CA PRO A 313 -5.67 -9.17 -27.55
C PRO A 313 -5.97 -9.54 -29.01
N THR A 314 -6.19 -10.83 -29.25
CA THR A 314 -6.67 -11.36 -30.52
C THR A 314 -8.14 -11.67 -30.40
N LEU A 315 -8.96 -11.04 -31.24
CA LEU A 315 -10.36 -11.37 -31.49
C LEU A 315 -10.44 -12.38 -32.62
#